data_AF-A0A4Y2F6E1-F1
#
_entry.id   AF-A0A4Y2F6E1-F1
#
_cell.length_a   1.000
_cell.length_b   1.000
_cell.length_c   1.000
_cell.angle_alpha   90.00
_cell.angle_beta   90.00
_cell.angle_gamma   90.00
#
_symmetry.space_group_name_H-M   'P 1'
#
loop_
_entity.id
_entity.type
_entity.pdbx_description
1 polymer ?
#
loop_
_entity_poly.entity_id
_entity_poly.type
_entity_poly.pdbx_seq_one_letter_code
_entity_poly.pdbx_strand_id
1 'polypeptide(L)'
;MTFLAKAQKIDLLSLAAEVGLDVSPTAGSLGLVKLIEKSSDDEQETYKDILKAVTSARIRKKKEQKEKKRENLRLERSEKSQNLRLEKERIFG
;
A
#
# COMPACT_ATOMS: atom_id res chain seq x y z
N MET A 1 6.31 22.73 5.04
CA MET A 1 6.89 21.39 5.34
C MET A 1 7.35 20.68 4.08
N THR A 2 8.67 20.54 3.84
CA THR A 2 9.19 19.89 2.60
C THR A 2 8.87 18.40 2.49
N PHE A 3 8.53 17.72 3.59
CA PHE A 3 8.24 16.29 3.60
C PHE A 3 6.84 15.96 3.03
N LEU A 4 5.83 16.81 3.27
CA LEU A 4 4.48 16.64 2.74
C LEU A 4 4.45 16.76 1.20
N ALA A 5 5.23 17.70 0.65
CA ALA A 5 5.34 17.89 -0.80
C ALA A 5 5.92 16.68 -1.54
N LYS A 6 6.71 15.84 -0.85
CA LYS A 6 7.31 14.61 -1.41
C LYS A 6 6.43 13.37 -1.21
N ALA A 7 5.38 13.47 -0.41
CA ALA A 7 4.50 12.36 -0.10
C ALA A 7 3.59 12.01 -1.28
N GLN A 8 3.20 10.73 -1.39
CA GLN A 8 2.21 10.35 -2.41
C GLN A 8 0.82 10.79 -1.96
N LYS A 9 -0.05 11.15 -2.91
CA LYS A 9 -1.43 11.61 -2.64
C LYS A 9 -2.20 10.67 -1.69
N ILE A 10 -2.05 9.36 -1.87
CA ILE A 10 -2.71 8.37 -1.00
C ILE A 10 -2.23 8.44 0.45
N ASP A 11 -0.94 8.72 0.67
CA ASP A 11 -0.40 8.84 2.03
C ASP A 11 -0.84 10.16 2.68
N LEU A 12 -0.99 11.23 1.88
CA LEU A 12 -1.54 12.51 2.34
C LEU A 12 -3.02 12.40 2.73
N LEU A 13 -3.82 11.66 1.95
CA LEU A 13 -5.22 11.39 2.27
C LEU A 13 -5.35 10.57 3.57
N SER A 14 -4.52 9.54 3.72
CA SER A 14 -4.46 8.77 4.96
C SER A 14 -4.01 9.61 6.14
N LEU A 15 -2.97 10.43 6.00
CA LEU A 15 -2.53 11.35 7.06
C LEU A 15 -3.68 12.27 7.48
N ALA A 16 -4.35 12.91 6.52
CA ALA A 16 -5.49 13.78 6.79
C ALA A 16 -6.60 13.06 7.56
N ALA A 17 -6.92 11.81 7.19
CA ALA A 17 -7.90 11.02 7.93
C ALA A 17 -7.45 10.70 9.37
N GLU A 18 -6.18 10.36 9.59
CA GLU A 18 -5.61 10.07 10.91
C GLU A 18 -5.61 11.30 11.83
N VAL A 19 -5.41 12.50 11.27
CA VAL A 19 -5.45 13.77 12.02
C VAL A 19 -6.84 14.42 12.05
N GLY A 20 -7.89 13.71 11.61
CA GLY A 20 -9.28 14.18 11.70
C GLY A 20 -9.66 15.28 10.72
N LEU A 21 -8.91 15.46 9.63
CA LEU A 21 -9.21 16.42 8.58
C LEU A 21 -10.15 15.81 7.55
N ASP A 22 -11.30 16.46 7.36
CA ASP A 22 -12.22 16.10 6.27
C ASP A 22 -11.67 16.58 4.93
N VAL A 23 -11.17 15.63 4.14
CA VAL A 23 -10.58 15.89 2.82
C VAL A 23 -11.28 15.06 1.75
N SER A 24 -11.67 15.75 0.67
CA SER A 24 -12.23 15.05 -0.48
C SER A 24 -11.20 14.06 -1.08
N PRO A 25 -11.59 12.82 -1.40
CA PRO A 25 -10.73 11.86 -2.12
C PRO A 25 -10.24 12.40 -3.48
N THR A 26 -11.00 13.32 -4.08
CA THR A 26 -10.67 13.96 -5.35
C THR A 26 -9.72 15.15 -5.20
N ALA A 27 -9.44 15.61 -3.98
CA ALA A 27 -8.54 16.72 -3.72
C ALA A 27 -7.16 16.50 -4.37
N GLY A 28 -6.60 17.56 -4.95
CA GLY A 28 -5.26 17.55 -5.50
C GLY A 28 -4.20 17.50 -4.40
N SER A 29 -3.03 16.94 -4.70
CA SER A 29 -1.91 16.82 -3.75
C SER A 29 -1.52 18.17 -3.14
N LEU A 30 -1.47 19.24 -3.95
CA LEU A 30 -1.15 20.58 -3.47
C LEU A 30 -2.23 21.13 -2.51
N GLY A 31 -3.50 20.83 -2.75
CA GLY A 31 -4.59 21.21 -1.85
C GLY A 31 -4.50 20.48 -0.52
N LEU A 32 -4.19 19.18 -0.55
CA LEU A 32 -3.98 18.37 0.65
C LEU A 32 -2.82 18.89 1.48
N VAL A 33 -1.67 19.17 0.87
CA VAL A 33 -0.49 19.71 1.56
C VAL A 33 -0.85 21.01 2.28
N LYS A 34 -1.51 21.95 1.60
CA LYS A 34 -1.89 23.24 2.21
C LYS A 34 -2.87 23.08 3.38
N LEU A 35 -3.81 22.15 3.28
CA LEU A 35 -4.81 21.93 4.30
C LEU A 35 -4.19 21.32 5.56
N ILE A 36 -3.30 20.33 5.37
CA ILE A 36 -2.52 19.69 6.44
C ILE A 36 -1.55 20.70 7.07
N GLU A 37 -0.87 21.54 6.29
CA GLU A 37 0.02 22.59 6.83
C GLU A 37 -0.73 23.64 7.65
N LYS A 38 -2.00 23.91 7.31
CA LYS A 38 -2.84 24.85 8.07
C LYS A 38 -3.35 24.28 9.38
N SER A 39 -3.46 22.95 9.50
CA SER A 39 -3.97 22.30 10.71
C SER A 39 -2.86 21.88 11.67
N SER A 40 -1.60 21.98 11.26
CA SER A 40 -0.49 21.35 11.96
C SER A 40 0.05 22.17 13.12
N ASP A 41 -0.75 23.05 13.76
CA ASP A 41 -0.44 23.98 14.87
C ASP A 41 0.83 23.60 15.70
N ASP A 42 2.01 23.80 15.10
CA ASP A 42 3.34 23.33 15.54
C ASP A 42 3.59 21.80 15.76
N GLU A 43 2.61 20.93 15.52
CA GLU A 43 2.73 19.44 15.61
C GLU A 43 3.44 18.78 14.40
N GLN A 44 4.42 19.46 13.82
CA GLN A 44 5.05 19.04 12.55
C GLN A 44 5.69 17.64 12.63
N GLU A 45 6.33 17.32 13.74
CA GLU A 45 6.97 16.01 13.94
C GLU A 45 5.92 14.90 14.12
N THR A 46 4.80 15.16 14.80
CA THR A 46 3.68 14.20 14.90
C THR A 46 3.15 13.83 13.52
N TYR A 47 2.93 14.83 12.66
CA TYR A 47 2.43 14.60 11.30
C TYR A 47 3.43 13.82 10.43
N LYS A 48 4.71 14.07 10.63
CA LYS A 48 5.80 13.36 9.95
C LYS A 48 5.89 11.90 10.40
N ASP A 49 5.72 11.63 11.69
CA ASP A 49 5.70 10.27 12.23
C ASP A 49 4.47 9.49 11.76
N ILE A 50 3.29 10.11 11.76
CA ILE A 50 2.06 9.52 11.21
C ILE A 50 2.25 9.21 9.71
N LEU A 51 2.77 10.17 8.94
CA LEU A 51 3.02 9.97 7.50
C LEU A 51 3.98 8.80 7.26
N LYS A 52 5.03 8.67 8.08
CA LYS A 52 5.98 7.56 8.00
C LYS A 52 5.30 6.22 8.32
N ALA A 53 4.44 6.17 9.33
CA ALA A 53 3.68 4.99 9.69
C ALA A 53 2.73 4.55 8.56
N VAL A 54 1.94 5.48 8.02
CA VAL A 54 1.02 5.25 6.88
C VAL A 54 1.77 4.75 5.66
N THR A 55 2.87 5.41 5.30
CA THR A 55 3.70 5.03 4.15
C THR A 55 4.26 3.61 4.33
N SER A 56 4.77 3.31 5.53
CA SER A 56 5.31 1.99 5.86
C SER A 56 4.26 0.90 5.81
N ALA A 57 3.06 1.15 6.35
CA ALA A 57 1.94 0.22 6.30
C ALA A 57 1.53 -0.11 4.86
N ARG A 58 1.46 0.90 3.99
CA ARG A 58 1.17 0.70 2.56
C ARG A 58 2.23 -0.14 1.87
N ILE A 59 3.52 0.15 2.08
CA ILE A 59 4.62 -0.61 1.48
C ILE A 59 4.58 -2.07 1.96
N ARG A 60 4.37 -2.29 3.26
CA ARG A 60 4.23 -3.64 3.84
C ARG A 60 3.08 -4.41 3.19
N LYS A 61 1.89 -3.81 3.10
CA LYS A 61 0.71 -4.42 2.47
C LYS A 61 0.97 -4.78 0.99
N LYS A 62 1.63 -3.90 0.24
CA LYS A 62 2.01 -4.16 -1.16
C LYS A 62 2.99 -5.32 -1.28
N LYS A 63 3.96 -5.42 -0.37
CA LYS A 63 4.93 -6.54 -0.34
C LYS A 63 4.23 -7.86 -0.03
N GLU A 64 3.40 -7.89 1.00
CA GLU A 64 2.64 -9.09 1.39
C GLU A 64 1.71 -9.58 0.27
N GLN A 65 0.98 -8.67 -0.40
CA GLN A 65 0.16 -9.04 -1.55
C GLN A 65 0.99 -9.62 -2.70
N LYS A 66 2.18 -9.06 -2.97
CA LYS A 66 3.09 -9.58 -3.99
C LYS A 66 3.60 -10.96 -3.64
N GLU A 67 3.87 -11.21 -2.36
CA GLU A 67 4.32 -12.50 -1.85
C GLU A 67 3.23 -13.56 -1.96
N LYS A 68 2.02 -13.27 -1.48
CA LYS A 68 0.84 -14.14 -1.65
C LYS A 68 0.58 -14.48 -3.11
N LYS A 69 0.67 -13.49 -4.02
CA LYS A 69 0.52 -13.73 -5.46
C LYS A 69 1.60 -14.68 -6.01
N ARG A 70 2.85 -14.55 -5.54
CA ARG A 70 3.95 -15.42 -5.97
C ARG A 70 3.78 -16.85 -5.44
N GLU A 71 3.31 -17.00 -4.22
CA GLU A 71 3.03 -18.30 -3.62
C GLU A 71 1.90 -19.01 -4.36
N ASN A 72 0.78 -18.34 -4.62
CA ASN A 72 -0.33 -18.91 -5.40
C ASN A 72 0.14 -19.38 -6.79
N LEU A 73 0.96 -18.59 -7.48
CA LEU A 73 1.52 -18.99 -8.78
C LEU A 73 2.47 -20.20 -8.70
N ARG A 74 3.16 -20.39 -7.57
CA ARG A 74 4.00 -21.58 -7.33
C ARG A 74 3.14 -22.81 -7.09
N LEU A 75 2.09 -22.69 -6.29
CA LEU A 75 1.13 -23.76 -6.02
C LEU A 75 0.44 -24.20 -7.31
N GLU A 76 -0.09 -23.26 -8.09
CA GLU A 76 -0.74 -23.54 -9.38
C GLU A 76 0.19 -24.26 -10.37
N ARG A 77 1.47 -23.86 -10.43
CA ARG A 77 2.48 -24.55 -11.25
C ARG A 77 2.78 -25.96 -10.74
N SER A 78 2.82 -26.15 -9.42
CA SER A 78 3.04 -27.44 -8.79
C SER A 78 1.88 -28.39 -9.09
N GLU A 79 0.64 -27.94 -8.89
CA GLU A 79 -0.58 -28.70 -9.18
C GLU A 79 -0.64 -29.09 -10.66
N LYS A 80 -0.39 -28.15 -11.57
CA LYS A 80 -0.35 -28.43 -13.00
C LYS A 80 0.71 -29.48 -13.35
N SER A 81 1.87 -29.42 -12.70
CA SER A 81 2.95 -30.39 -12.93
C SER A 81 2.59 -31.78 -12.39
N GLN A 82 1.93 -31.88 -11.23
CA GLN A 82 1.43 -33.15 -10.70
C GLN A 82 0.34 -33.74 -11.59
N ASN A 83 -0.62 -32.93 -12.03
CA ASN A 83 -1.69 -33.40 -12.92
C ASN A 83 -1.14 -33.96 -14.23
N LEU A 84 -0.16 -33.28 -14.83
CA LEU A 84 0.52 -33.78 -16.04
C LEU A 84 1.27 -35.10 -15.80
N ARG A 85 1.82 -35.33 -14.60
CA ARG A 85 2.47 -36.60 -14.26
C ARG A 85 1.44 -37.71 -14.12
N LEU A 86 0.37 -37.48 -13.37
CA LEU A 86 -0.72 -38.44 -13.18
C LEU A 86 -1.40 -38.80 -14.52
N GLU A 87 -1.59 -37.81 -15.39
CA GLU A 87 -2.14 -38.03 -16.73
C GLU A 87 -1.21 -38.89 -17.60
N LYS A 88 0.11 -38.63 -17.56
CA LYS A 88 1.09 -39.47 -18.25
C LYS A 88 1.12 -40.90 -17.71
N GLU A 89 1.12 -41.08 -16.39
CA GLU A 89 1.04 -42.42 -15.78
C GLU A 89 -0.24 -43.14 -16.19
N ARG A 90 -1.38 -42.45 -16.23
CA ARG A 90 -2.65 -43.05 -16.67
C ARG A 90 -2.65 -43.49 -18.14
N ILE A 91 -1.92 -42.78 -19.00
CA ILE A 91 -1.89 -43.07 -20.45
C ILE A 91 -0.82 -44.12 -20.79
N PHE A 92 0.32 -44.10 -20.10
CA PHE A 92 1.52 -44.87 -20.48
C PHE A 92 1.99 -45.90 -19.45
N GLY A 93 1.35 -46.00 -18.27
CA GLY A 93 1.66 -46.98 -17.22
C GLY A 93 0.65 -48.12 -17.20
#